data_AF-A0A9X0PYG2-F1
#
_entry.id   AF-A0A9X0PYG2-F1
#
_cell.length_a   1.000
_cell.length_b   1.000
_cell.length_c   1.000
_cell.angle_alpha   90.00
_cell.angle_beta   90.00
_cell.angle_gamma   90.00
#
_symmetry.space_group_name_H-M   'P 1'
#
loop_
_entity.id
_entity.type
_entity.pdbx_description
1 polymer ?
#
loop_
_entity_poly.entity_id
_entity_poly.type
_entity_poly.pdbx_seq_one_letter_code
_entity_poly.pdbx_strand_id
1 'polypeptide(L)'
;MAARPRSHKISIPNLYCKLDKRTGKVYWQYKHPLSGRFHSLGTDENEAKQVATEANTIIAEQRTRQILSVNERLERMKGRRSDITVTEWLDKYISIQEDRLQHNELRPNSYRQKGKPIRLFREHCGMQHLKDITALDIAEIIDAVKAEGHNRMAQVVRMVLIDVFKEAQHAGHVPPGFNPAQATKQPRNRVNRQRLSLPEWQAIFDSVSRRQPYLKCGMLLALVTGQRLGDICNLKFSDIWDDMLHITQEKTGSKLAIPLNLKCDALNITLREVISQCRDAVVSKYLVHYRHTTSQANRGDQVSANTLTTAFKKAREKCGIKWEQGTAPTFHEQRSLSERLYREQGLDTQKLLGHKSRKMTDRYNDDRGKDWIIVDIKTA
;
A
#
# COMPACT_ATOMS: atom_id res chain seq x y z
N MET A 1 30.72 -55.69 43.38
CA MET A 1 31.22 -54.98 44.58
C MET A 1 30.03 -54.37 45.30
N ALA A 2 29.53 -55.01 46.36
CA ALA A 2 28.37 -54.56 47.12
C ALA A 2 28.70 -53.28 47.91
N ALA A 3 27.82 -52.28 47.84
CA ALA A 3 27.97 -51.03 48.57
C ALA A 3 27.87 -51.26 50.09
N ARG A 4 28.81 -50.69 50.85
CA ARG A 4 28.89 -50.77 52.33
C ARG A 4 27.59 -50.28 52.99
N PRO A 5 27.13 -50.91 54.10
CA PRO A 5 25.96 -50.43 54.83
C PRO A 5 26.22 -49.02 55.40
N ARG A 6 25.29 -48.09 55.20
CA ARG A 6 25.36 -46.72 55.75
C ARG A 6 25.03 -46.78 57.25
N SER A 7 25.99 -46.48 58.13
CA SER A 7 25.78 -46.50 59.58
C SER A 7 24.94 -45.31 60.11
N HIS A 8 24.72 -44.28 59.29
CA HIS A 8 23.91 -43.11 59.66
C HIS A 8 22.69 -43.01 58.75
N LYS A 9 21.50 -43.11 59.36
CA LYS A 9 20.19 -42.97 58.70
C LYS A 9 19.86 -41.47 58.56
N ILE A 10 20.47 -40.80 57.58
CA ILE A 10 20.20 -39.39 57.29
C ILE A 10 18.93 -39.30 56.44
N SER A 11 17.89 -38.63 56.94
CA SER A 11 16.60 -38.42 56.24
C SER A 11 16.58 -37.19 55.33
N ILE A 12 17.52 -36.26 55.53
CA ILE A 12 17.56 -34.97 54.83
C ILE A 12 18.25 -35.16 53.46
N PRO A 13 17.58 -34.84 52.34
CA PRO A 13 18.18 -34.91 51.01
C PRO A 13 19.46 -34.09 50.92
N ASN A 14 20.41 -34.54 50.10
CA ASN A 14 21.67 -33.83 49.82
C ASN A 14 22.64 -33.66 51.01
N LEU A 15 22.32 -34.17 52.20
CA LEU A 15 23.20 -34.18 53.36
C LEU A 15 23.94 -35.53 53.50
N TYR A 16 25.24 -35.47 53.71
CA TYR A 16 26.13 -36.62 53.85
C TYR A 16 27.02 -36.46 55.09
N CYS A 17 27.40 -37.57 55.71
CA CYS A 17 28.37 -37.58 56.79
C CYS A 17 29.59 -38.45 56.45
N LYS A 18 30.76 -38.07 56.95
CA LYS A 18 32.02 -38.81 56.82
C LYS A 18 32.67 -38.95 58.20
N LEU A 19 32.89 -40.18 58.64
CA LEU A 19 33.64 -40.47 59.85
C LEU A 19 35.15 -40.40 59.54
N ASP A 20 35.88 -39.57 60.27
CA ASP A 20 37.34 -39.63 60.29
C ASP A 20 37.82 -40.71 61.27
N LYS A 21 38.40 -41.78 60.73
CA LYS A 21 38.87 -42.94 61.50
C LYS A 21 40.07 -42.63 62.41
N ARG A 22 40.81 -41.54 62.17
CA ARG A 22 41.98 -41.17 62.98
C ARG A 22 41.61 -40.38 64.24
N THR A 23 40.53 -39.60 64.16
CA THR A 23 40.12 -38.67 65.22
C THR A 23 38.78 -39.03 65.85
N GLY A 24 38.05 -39.99 65.28
CA GLY A 24 36.70 -40.38 65.72
C GLY A 24 35.62 -39.35 65.43
N LYS A 25 35.96 -38.21 64.80
CA LYS A 25 35.02 -37.11 64.53
C LYS A 25 34.21 -37.37 63.27
N VAL A 26 32.92 -37.01 63.33
CA VAL A 26 32.00 -37.04 62.19
C VAL A 26 31.96 -35.66 61.55
N TYR A 27 32.23 -35.60 60.26
CA TYR A 27 32.14 -34.39 59.45
C TYR A 27 30.93 -34.44 58.53
N TRP A 28 30.18 -33.35 58.46
CA TRP A 28 29.00 -33.21 57.61
C TRP A 28 29.33 -32.46 56.33
N GLN A 29 28.71 -32.89 55.23
CA GLN A 29 28.90 -32.31 53.90
C GLN A 29 27.56 -32.22 53.17
N TYR A 30 27.33 -31.09 52.52
CA TYR A 30 26.17 -30.88 51.64
C TYR A 30 26.58 -31.02 50.17
N LYS A 31 25.84 -31.80 49.39
CA LYS A 31 26.05 -31.93 47.95
C LYS A 31 25.06 -31.04 47.20
N HIS A 32 25.56 -30.01 46.53
CA HIS A 32 24.68 -29.12 45.77
C HIS A 32 24.04 -29.89 44.59
N PRO A 33 22.69 -29.92 44.46
CA PRO A 33 21.99 -30.80 43.51
C PRO A 33 22.24 -30.45 42.04
N LEU A 34 22.53 -29.18 41.71
CA LEU A 34 22.81 -28.76 40.33
C LEU A 34 24.28 -28.87 39.91
N SER A 35 25.23 -28.49 40.78
CA SER A 35 26.67 -28.47 40.45
C SER A 35 27.39 -29.77 40.83
N GLY A 36 26.76 -30.61 41.66
CA GLY A 36 27.35 -31.86 42.15
C GLY A 36 28.51 -31.68 43.14
N ARG A 37 28.92 -30.43 43.45
CA ARG A 37 30.02 -30.12 44.37
C ARG A 37 29.61 -30.34 45.83
N PHE A 38 30.57 -30.78 46.63
CA PHE A 38 30.41 -30.96 48.07
C PHE A 38 30.91 -29.72 48.82
N HIS A 39 30.13 -29.25 49.78
CA HIS A 39 30.46 -28.17 50.70
C HIS A 39 30.52 -28.72 52.13
N SER A 40 31.59 -28.43 52.87
CA SER A 40 31.72 -28.88 54.27
C SER A 40 30.84 -28.04 55.19
N LEU A 41 30.07 -28.70 56.06
CA LEU A 41 29.19 -28.09 57.06
C LEU A 41 29.73 -28.21 58.50
N GLY A 42 30.97 -28.66 58.67
CA GLY A 42 31.59 -28.81 60.00
C GLY A 42 31.27 -30.14 60.68
N THR A 43 31.30 -30.15 62.01
CA THR A 43 31.14 -31.36 62.85
C THR A 43 29.87 -31.37 63.70
N ASP A 44 29.15 -30.25 63.78
CA ASP A 44 27.87 -30.17 64.51
C ASP A 44 26.75 -30.77 63.65
N GLU A 45 26.07 -31.78 64.18
CA GLU A 45 24.97 -32.46 63.50
C GLU A 45 23.71 -31.60 63.39
N ASN A 46 23.38 -30.82 64.42
CA ASN A 46 22.14 -30.04 64.43
C ASN A 46 22.23 -28.86 63.47
N GLU A 47 23.38 -28.17 63.48
CA GLU A 47 23.66 -27.07 62.55
C GLU A 47 23.69 -27.57 61.10
N ALA A 48 24.36 -28.70 60.84
CA ALA A 48 24.42 -29.27 59.49
C ALA A 48 23.06 -29.70 58.95
N LYS A 49 22.16 -30.22 59.81
CA LYS A 49 20.79 -30.56 59.43
C LYS A 49 19.94 -29.33 59.11
N GLN A 50 20.06 -28.25 59.90
CA GLN A 50 19.35 -27.00 59.66
C GLN A 50 19.79 -26.37 58.33
N VAL A 51 21.11 -26.21 58.15
CA VAL A 51 21.69 -25.61 56.93
C VAL A 51 21.32 -26.41 55.68
N ALA A 52 21.34 -27.74 55.74
CA ALA A 52 20.96 -28.59 54.60
C ALA A 52 19.46 -28.50 54.28
N THR A 53 18.60 -28.36 55.29
CA THR A 53 17.15 -28.21 55.10
C THR A 53 16.84 -26.87 54.44
N GLU A 54 17.46 -25.78 54.92
CA GLU A 54 17.30 -24.44 54.38
C GLU A 54 17.87 -24.31 52.96
N ALA A 55 19.03 -24.93 52.69
CA ALA A 55 19.58 -24.98 51.34
C ALA A 55 18.64 -25.70 50.35
N ASN A 56 18.01 -26.79 50.78
CA ASN A 56 17.04 -27.51 49.96
C ASN A 56 15.75 -26.71 49.71
N THR A 57 15.24 -25.97 50.70
CA THR A 57 14.04 -25.13 50.52
C THR A 57 14.31 -23.97 49.57
N ILE A 58 15.46 -23.28 49.70
CA ILE A 58 15.86 -22.18 48.81
C ILE A 58 16.00 -22.67 47.37
N ILE A 59 16.65 -23.81 47.14
CA ILE A 59 16.83 -24.36 45.79
C ILE A 59 15.49 -24.81 45.19
N ALA A 60 14.61 -25.41 45.99
CA ALA A 60 13.27 -25.79 45.54
C ALA A 60 12.41 -24.56 45.18
N GLU A 61 12.51 -23.47 45.94
CA GLU A 61 11.80 -22.22 45.65
C GLU A 61 12.33 -21.57 44.36
N GLN A 62 13.66 -21.49 44.19
CA GLN A 62 14.28 -20.95 42.97
C GLN A 62 13.86 -21.74 41.73
N ARG A 63 13.82 -23.07 41.82
CA ARG A 63 13.40 -23.95 40.73
C ARG A 63 11.93 -23.78 40.40
N THR A 64 11.07 -23.70 41.42
CA THR A 64 9.64 -23.43 41.25
C THR A 64 9.41 -22.08 40.58
N ARG A 65 10.12 -21.03 41.00
CA ARG A 65 10.04 -19.69 40.40
C ARG A 65 10.48 -19.68 38.93
N GLN A 66 11.56 -20.39 38.60
CA GLN A 66 12.01 -20.54 37.21
C GLN A 66 10.98 -21.27 36.35
N ILE A 67 10.44 -22.40 36.82
CA ILE A 67 9.41 -23.17 36.11
C ILE A 67 8.15 -22.33 35.88
N LEU A 68 7.66 -21.65 36.92
CA LEU A 68 6.49 -20.77 36.82
C LEU A 68 6.74 -19.61 35.85
N SER A 69 7.92 -19.00 35.86
CA SER A 69 8.25 -17.91 34.91
C SER A 69 8.32 -18.36 33.45
N VAL A 70 8.77 -19.60 33.20
CA VAL A 70 8.81 -20.20 31.86
C VAL A 70 7.40 -20.54 31.39
N ASN A 71 6.58 -21.15 32.27
CA ASN A 71 5.18 -21.44 31.97
C ASN A 71 4.38 -20.16 31.74
N GLU A 72 4.56 -19.12 32.54
CA GLU A 72 3.87 -17.84 32.36
C GLU A 72 4.30 -17.13 31.06
N ARG A 73 5.58 -17.22 30.65
CA ARG A 73 6.04 -16.77 29.32
C ARG A 73 5.39 -17.57 28.19
N LEU A 74 5.28 -18.89 28.33
CA LEU A 74 4.67 -19.77 27.33
C LEU A 74 3.15 -19.54 27.21
N GLU A 75 2.44 -19.36 28.32
CA GLU A 75 1.01 -19.05 28.36
C GLU A 75 0.71 -17.65 27.80
N ARG A 76 1.53 -16.65 28.13
CA ARG A 76 1.44 -15.32 27.48
C ARG A 76 1.73 -15.37 25.97
N MET A 77 2.55 -16.31 25.52
CA MET A 77 2.83 -16.53 24.09
C MET A 77 1.73 -17.30 23.37
N LYS A 78 1.05 -18.25 24.02
CA LYS A 78 0.04 -19.12 23.39
C LYS A 78 -1.41 -18.62 23.54
N GLY A 79 -1.79 -18.02 24.65
CA GLY A 79 -3.21 -17.93 25.04
C GLY A 79 -3.94 -16.61 24.78
N ARG A 80 -3.30 -15.56 24.23
CA ARG A 80 -3.95 -14.23 24.11
C ARG A 80 -3.78 -13.47 22.80
N ARG A 81 -2.85 -13.87 21.92
CA ARG A 81 -2.56 -13.10 20.69
C ARG A 81 -3.04 -13.77 19.40
N SER A 82 -3.23 -15.10 19.43
CA SER A 82 -3.54 -15.95 18.27
C SER A 82 -5.02 -16.05 17.92
N ASP A 83 -5.92 -15.64 18.82
CA ASP A 83 -7.35 -15.97 18.70
C ASP A 83 -8.21 -14.78 18.29
N ILE A 84 -7.61 -13.74 17.70
CA ILE A 84 -8.36 -12.63 17.15
C ILE A 84 -9.17 -13.08 15.92
N THR A 85 -10.44 -12.69 15.88
CA THR A 85 -11.28 -12.91 14.70
C THR A 85 -10.89 -11.96 13.57
N VAL A 86 -11.25 -12.30 12.34
CA VAL A 86 -11.06 -11.41 11.19
C VAL A 86 -11.77 -10.07 11.41
N THR A 87 -12.99 -10.08 11.94
CA THR A 87 -13.76 -8.84 12.16
C THR A 87 -13.05 -7.89 13.12
N GLU A 88 -12.64 -8.39 14.30
CA GLU A 88 -11.94 -7.59 15.31
C GLU A 88 -10.59 -7.08 14.77
N TRP A 89 -9.88 -7.89 13.99
CA TRP A 89 -8.64 -7.45 13.36
C TRP A 89 -8.87 -6.36 12.31
N LEU A 90 -9.93 -6.48 11.50
CA LEU A 90 -10.24 -5.47 10.48
C LEU A 90 -10.59 -4.12 11.10
N ASP A 91 -11.24 -4.10 12.26
CA ASP A 91 -11.53 -2.85 12.98
C ASP A 91 -10.23 -2.16 13.44
N LYS A 92 -9.29 -2.92 14.00
CA LYS A 92 -7.95 -2.41 14.34
C LYS A 92 -7.18 -1.95 13.11
N TYR A 93 -7.24 -2.72 12.02
CA TYR A 93 -6.61 -2.37 10.75
C TYR A 93 -7.14 -1.04 10.20
N ILE A 94 -8.47 -0.82 10.25
CA ILE A 94 -9.08 0.46 9.85
C ILE A 94 -8.49 1.61 10.67
N SER A 95 -8.41 1.48 12.01
CA SER A 95 -7.81 2.51 12.85
C SER A 95 -6.35 2.82 12.49
N ILE A 96 -5.54 1.79 12.16
CA ILE A 96 -4.17 1.98 11.67
C ILE A 96 -4.16 2.76 10.35
N GLN A 97 -5.07 2.46 9.42
CA GLN A 97 -5.14 3.17 8.15
C GLN A 97 -5.66 4.61 8.30
N GLU A 98 -6.52 4.88 9.27
CA GLU A 98 -6.99 6.22 9.62
C GLU A 98 -5.89 7.07 10.24
N ASP A 99 -5.09 6.50 11.15
CA ASP A 99 -3.92 7.17 11.70
C ASP A 99 -2.90 7.56 10.61
N ARG A 100 -2.61 6.64 9.68
CA ARG A 100 -1.76 6.91 8.51
C ARG A 100 -2.33 7.99 7.58
N LEU A 101 -3.66 8.11 7.51
CA LEU A 101 -4.32 9.17 6.76
C LEU A 101 -4.17 10.52 7.45
N GLN A 102 -4.32 10.58 8.78
CA GLN A 102 -4.14 11.80 9.59
C GLN A 102 -2.71 12.33 9.49
N HIS A 103 -1.72 11.43 9.50
CA HIS A 103 -0.30 11.78 9.37
C HIS A 103 0.19 11.98 7.92
N ASN A 104 -0.73 12.05 6.94
CA ASN A 104 -0.42 12.23 5.50
C ASN A 104 0.49 11.14 4.88
N GLU A 105 0.62 9.98 5.51
CA GLU A 105 1.34 8.84 4.93
C GLU A 105 0.50 8.11 3.87
N LEU A 106 -0.82 8.22 3.98
CA LEU A 106 -1.79 7.64 3.06
C LEU A 106 -2.65 8.71 2.42
N ARG A 107 -2.81 8.66 1.09
CA ARG A 107 -3.69 9.60 0.37
C ARG A 107 -5.17 9.23 0.59
N PRO A 108 -6.09 10.21 0.65
CA PRO A 108 -7.53 9.95 0.83
C PRO A 108 -8.12 8.97 -0.19
N ASN A 109 -7.71 9.07 -1.46
CA ASN A 109 -8.17 8.13 -2.51
C ASN A 109 -7.65 6.71 -2.30
N SER A 110 -6.43 6.57 -1.79
CA SER A 110 -5.83 5.27 -1.48
C SER A 110 -6.54 4.62 -0.29
N TYR A 111 -6.91 5.40 0.73
CA TYR A 111 -7.73 4.92 1.85
C TYR A 111 -9.10 4.43 1.37
N ARG A 112 -9.81 5.23 0.59
CA ARG A 112 -11.14 4.86 0.04
C ARG A 112 -11.14 3.56 -0.77
N GLN A 113 -10.04 3.27 -1.49
CA GLN A 113 -9.92 2.03 -2.26
C GLN A 113 -9.86 0.76 -1.39
N LYS A 114 -9.50 0.87 -0.10
CA LYS A 114 -9.44 -0.26 0.83
C LYS A 114 -10.82 -0.70 1.32
N GLY A 115 -11.84 0.15 1.22
CA GLY A 115 -13.18 -0.12 1.74
C GLY A 115 -13.86 -1.37 1.15
N LYS A 116 -13.92 -1.52 -0.18
CA LYS A 116 -14.54 -2.71 -0.81
C LYS A 116 -13.81 -4.01 -0.44
N PRO A 117 -12.47 -4.11 -0.52
CA PRO A 117 -11.72 -5.29 -0.06
C PRO A 117 -11.98 -5.66 1.41
N ILE A 118 -11.95 -4.69 2.33
CA ILE A 118 -12.20 -4.93 3.76
C ILE A 118 -13.61 -5.46 3.97
N ARG A 119 -14.61 -4.85 3.32
CA ARG A 119 -16.00 -5.28 3.42
C ARG A 119 -16.18 -6.72 2.93
N LEU A 120 -15.66 -7.04 1.74
CA LEU A 120 -15.74 -8.39 1.19
C LEU A 120 -15.09 -9.44 2.11
N PHE A 121 -13.94 -9.10 2.70
CA PHE A 121 -13.26 -10.01 3.62
C PHE A 121 -14.01 -10.19 4.94
N ARG A 122 -14.64 -9.13 5.44
CA ARG A 122 -15.53 -9.20 6.62
C ARG A 122 -16.76 -10.08 6.33
N GLU A 123 -17.38 -9.93 5.16
CA GLU A 123 -18.56 -10.70 4.75
C GLU A 123 -18.26 -12.21 4.61
N HIS A 124 -17.09 -12.58 4.08
CA HIS A 124 -16.76 -13.99 3.82
C HIS A 124 -16.09 -14.70 5.02
N CYS A 125 -15.17 -14.03 5.71
CA CYS A 125 -14.30 -14.65 6.71
C CYS A 125 -14.47 -14.06 8.12
N GLY A 126 -15.43 -13.15 8.34
CA GLY A 126 -15.49 -12.31 9.54
C GLY A 126 -15.51 -13.06 10.88
N MET A 127 -16.16 -14.23 10.93
CA MET A 127 -16.29 -15.05 12.15
C MET A 127 -15.12 -16.02 12.36
N GLN A 128 -14.26 -16.19 11.36
CA GLN A 128 -13.10 -17.09 11.45
C GLN A 128 -11.95 -16.40 12.18
N HIS A 129 -11.07 -17.19 12.79
CA HIS A 129 -9.83 -16.66 13.37
C HIS A 129 -8.83 -16.35 12.27
N LEU A 130 -8.07 -15.27 12.47
CA LEU A 130 -7.13 -14.79 11.45
C LEU A 130 -6.03 -15.80 11.09
N LYS A 131 -5.64 -16.66 12.06
CA LYS A 131 -4.65 -17.72 11.89
C LYS A 131 -5.14 -18.91 11.05
N ASP A 132 -6.46 -19.09 10.95
CA ASP A 132 -7.06 -20.26 10.29
C ASP A 132 -7.42 -19.96 8.83
N ILE A 133 -7.32 -18.69 8.41
CA ILE A 133 -7.59 -18.28 7.03
C ILE A 133 -6.57 -18.92 6.09
N THR A 134 -7.08 -19.58 5.05
CA THR A 134 -6.28 -20.26 4.05
C THR A 134 -6.20 -19.46 2.75
N ALA A 135 -5.29 -19.89 1.85
CA ALA A 135 -5.21 -19.30 0.52
C ALA A 135 -6.48 -19.57 -0.32
N LEU A 136 -7.24 -20.63 0.02
CA LEU A 136 -8.49 -20.97 -0.65
C LEU A 136 -9.56 -19.92 -0.34
N ASP A 137 -9.75 -19.57 0.94
CA ASP A 137 -10.73 -18.55 1.36
C ASP A 137 -10.49 -17.20 0.65
N ILE A 138 -9.22 -16.80 0.54
CA ILE A 138 -8.85 -15.58 -0.17
C ILE A 138 -9.08 -15.71 -1.69
N ALA A 139 -8.83 -16.89 -2.26
CA ALA A 139 -9.06 -17.14 -3.68
C ALA A 139 -10.56 -17.04 -4.02
N GLU A 140 -11.44 -17.56 -3.18
CA GLU A 140 -12.91 -17.47 -3.36
C GLU A 140 -13.37 -16.02 -3.44
N ILE A 141 -12.91 -15.16 -2.53
CA ILE A 141 -13.24 -13.72 -2.55
C ILE A 141 -12.74 -13.07 -3.86
N ILE A 142 -11.51 -13.40 -4.26
CA ILE A 142 -10.90 -12.85 -5.49
C ILE A 142 -11.68 -13.33 -6.73
N ASP A 143 -12.06 -14.60 -6.77
CA ASP A 143 -12.70 -15.23 -7.92
C ASP A 143 -14.17 -14.81 -8.05
N ALA A 144 -14.88 -14.54 -6.94
CA ALA A 144 -16.19 -13.90 -6.97
C ALA A 144 -16.12 -12.53 -7.67
N VAL A 145 -15.13 -11.69 -7.33
CA VAL A 145 -14.95 -10.37 -7.98
C VAL A 145 -14.53 -10.51 -9.45
N LYS A 146 -13.80 -11.58 -9.82
CA LYS A 146 -13.49 -11.86 -11.22
C LYS A 146 -14.72 -12.33 -12.00
N ALA A 147 -15.59 -13.14 -11.40
CA ALA A 147 -16.81 -13.63 -12.00
C ALA A 147 -17.77 -12.47 -12.36
N GLU A 148 -17.77 -11.40 -11.57
CA GLU A 148 -18.44 -10.12 -11.90
C GLU A 148 -17.79 -9.35 -13.08
N GLY A 149 -16.69 -9.85 -13.64
CA GLY A 149 -15.91 -9.17 -14.69
C GLY A 149 -14.98 -8.07 -14.17
N HIS A 150 -14.82 -7.92 -12.86
CA HIS A 150 -14.05 -6.83 -12.24
C HIS A 150 -12.58 -7.21 -11.96
N ASN A 151 -11.86 -7.66 -12.99
CA ASN A 151 -10.47 -8.14 -12.88
C ASN A 151 -9.50 -7.17 -12.19
N ARG A 152 -9.59 -5.86 -12.47
CA ARG A 152 -8.76 -4.85 -11.80
C ARG A 152 -9.11 -4.72 -10.31
N MET A 153 -10.39 -4.81 -9.95
CA MET A 153 -10.80 -4.79 -8.55
C MET A 153 -10.31 -6.03 -7.83
N ALA A 154 -10.35 -7.21 -8.47
CA ALA A 154 -9.79 -8.44 -7.90
C ALA A 154 -8.28 -8.28 -7.57
N GLN A 155 -7.51 -7.58 -8.40
CA GLN A 155 -6.11 -7.23 -8.08
C GLN A 155 -6.01 -6.32 -6.85
N VAL A 156 -6.90 -5.32 -6.73
CA VAL A 156 -6.92 -4.41 -5.58
C VAL A 156 -7.28 -5.16 -4.31
N VAL A 157 -8.28 -6.05 -4.36
CA VAL A 157 -8.67 -6.92 -3.24
C VAL A 157 -7.46 -7.70 -2.75
N ARG A 158 -6.79 -8.44 -3.64
CA ARG A 158 -5.57 -9.19 -3.28
C ARG A 158 -4.51 -8.30 -2.63
N MET A 159 -4.24 -7.12 -3.20
CA MET A 159 -3.21 -6.21 -2.67
C MET A 159 -3.57 -5.68 -1.27
N VAL A 160 -4.84 -5.35 -1.02
CA VAL A 160 -5.28 -4.88 0.29
C VAL A 160 -5.26 -6.01 1.30
N LEU A 161 -5.69 -7.22 0.93
CA LEU A 161 -5.63 -8.36 1.85
C LEU A 161 -4.19 -8.76 2.20
N ILE A 162 -3.25 -8.65 1.24
CA ILE A 162 -1.82 -8.81 1.55
C ILE A 162 -1.36 -7.81 2.62
N ASP A 163 -1.79 -6.56 2.50
CA ASP A 163 -1.46 -5.50 3.46
C ASP A 163 -2.12 -5.75 4.83
N VAL A 164 -3.38 -6.20 4.87
CA VAL A 164 -4.09 -6.60 6.10
C VAL A 164 -3.31 -7.67 6.86
N PHE A 165 -2.86 -8.73 6.18
CA PHE A 165 -2.06 -9.78 6.81
C PHE A 165 -0.65 -9.31 7.17
N LYS A 166 -0.07 -8.36 6.43
CA LYS A 166 1.24 -7.79 6.76
C LYS A 166 1.19 -6.95 8.05
N GLU A 167 0.17 -6.11 8.20
CA GLU A 167 -0.06 -5.38 9.45
C GLU A 167 -0.35 -6.36 10.61
N ALA A 168 -1.02 -7.48 10.33
CA ALA A 168 -1.28 -8.52 11.35
C ALA A 168 0.00 -9.21 11.83
N GLN A 169 0.96 -9.41 10.91
CA GLN A 169 2.30 -9.90 11.25
C GLN A 169 3.04 -8.90 12.15
N HIS A 170 2.98 -7.61 11.81
CA HIS A 170 3.59 -6.55 12.63
C HIS A 170 2.98 -6.45 14.02
N ALA A 171 1.66 -6.64 14.15
CA ALA A 171 0.95 -6.67 15.43
C ALA A 171 1.13 -8.00 16.21
N GLY A 172 1.74 -9.02 15.61
CA GLY A 172 1.97 -10.32 16.22
C GLY A 172 0.72 -11.19 16.38
N HIS A 173 -0.33 -10.93 15.59
CA HIS A 173 -1.55 -11.75 15.55
C HIS A 173 -1.39 -13.01 14.69
N VAL A 174 -0.51 -12.95 13.69
CA VAL A 174 -0.09 -14.09 12.87
C VAL A 174 1.43 -14.15 12.80
N PRO A 175 2.04 -15.33 12.63
CA PRO A 175 3.49 -15.46 12.60
C PRO A 175 4.10 -14.77 11.36
N PRO A 176 5.36 -14.31 11.41
CA PRO A 176 6.05 -13.77 10.26
C PRO A 176 6.02 -14.74 9.07
N GLY A 177 5.72 -14.23 7.87
CA GLY A 177 5.59 -15.04 6.66
C GLY A 177 4.21 -15.68 6.45
N PHE A 178 3.32 -15.67 7.44
CA PHE A 178 1.94 -16.13 7.26
C PHE A 178 1.11 -15.06 6.53
N ASN A 179 0.97 -15.21 5.21
CA ASN A 179 0.14 -14.33 4.38
C ASN A 179 -0.60 -15.15 3.31
N PRO A 180 -1.81 -15.65 3.64
CA PRO A 180 -2.62 -16.44 2.70
C PRO A 180 -2.92 -15.68 1.41
N ALA A 181 -3.15 -14.37 1.49
CA ALA A 181 -3.40 -13.53 0.33
C ALA A 181 -2.19 -13.44 -0.62
N GLN A 182 -0.97 -13.47 -0.08
CA GLN A 182 0.26 -13.47 -0.89
C GLN A 182 0.46 -14.79 -1.63
N ALA A 183 0.02 -15.91 -1.06
CA ALA A 183 0.08 -17.24 -1.69
C ALA A 183 -0.90 -17.38 -2.87
N THR A 184 -1.97 -16.58 -2.93
CA THR A 184 -2.93 -16.62 -4.04
C THR A 184 -2.34 -16.15 -5.36
N LYS A 185 -2.87 -16.68 -6.48
CA LYS A 185 -2.50 -16.28 -7.84
C LYS A 185 -2.92 -14.84 -8.12
N GLN A 186 -2.00 -14.03 -8.63
CA GLN A 186 -2.31 -12.67 -9.04
C GLN A 186 -3.33 -12.66 -10.20
N PRO A 187 -4.48 -11.96 -10.07
CA PRO A 187 -5.44 -11.81 -11.15
C PRO A 187 -4.79 -11.13 -12.37
N ARG A 188 -4.98 -11.68 -13.56
CA ARG A 188 -4.54 -11.04 -14.81
C ARG A 188 -5.56 -9.99 -15.23
N ASN A 189 -5.09 -8.81 -15.57
CA ASN A 189 -5.93 -7.73 -16.09
C ASN A 189 -5.27 -7.15 -17.34
N ARG A 190 -5.84 -7.41 -18.52
CA ARG A 190 -5.43 -6.80 -19.78
C ARG A 190 -6.01 -5.39 -19.86
N VAL A 191 -5.22 -4.43 -20.33
CA VAL A 191 -5.70 -3.07 -20.51
C VAL A 191 -6.51 -3.02 -21.80
N ASN A 192 -7.83 -2.87 -21.68
CA ASN A 192 -8.74 -2.86 -22.83
C ASN A 192 -9.00 -1.45 -23.39
N ARG A 193 -8.48 -0.40 -22.74
CA ARG A 193 -8.73 0.98 -23.16
C ARG A 193 -7.89 1.33 -24.38
N GLN A 194 -8.55 1.79 -25.43
CA GLN A 194 -7.89 2.21 -26.66
C GLN A 194 -7.16 3.55 -26.49
N ARG A 195 -6.13 3.77 -27.31
CA ARG A 195 -5.49 5.08 -27.46
C ARG A 195 -6.36 6.02 -28.28
N LEU A 196 -6.16 7.32 -28.06
CA LEU A 196 -6.79 8.38 -28.82
C LEU A 196 -5.85 8.85 -29.92
N SER A 197 -6.23 8.74 -31.19
CA SER A 197 -5.45 9.29 -32.31
C SER A 197 -5.72 10.79 -32.48
N LEU A 198 -4.88 11.49 -33.24
CA LEU A 198 -5.08 12.92 -33.53
C LEU A 198 -6.38 13.17 -34.31
N PRO A 199 -6.73 12.41 -35.38
CA PRO A 199 -8.00 12.58 -36.08
C PRO A 199 -9.22 12.36 -35.17
N GLU A 200 -9.17 11.37 -34.29
CA GLU A 200 -10.24 11.13 -33.31
C GLU A 200 -10.35 12.26 -32.30
N TRP A 201 -9.22 12.77 -31.80
CA TRP A 201 -9.21 13.91 -30.89
C TRP A 201 -9.83 15.13 -31.56
N GLN A 202 -9.49 15.41 -32.82
CA GLN A 202 -10.03 16.52 -33.60
C GLN A 202 -11.54 16.38 -33.79
N ALA A 203 -12.02 15.21 -34.20
CA ALA A 203 -13.45 14.95 -34.35
C ALA A 203 -14.23 15.13 -33.02
N ILE A 204 -13.66 14.69 -31.89
CA ILE A 204 -14.25 14.95 -30.58
C ILE A 204 -14.22 16.44 -30.26
N PHE A 205 -13.11 17.12 -30.50
CA PHE A 205 -12.95 18.55 -30.24
C PHE A 205 -13.94 19.41 -31.05
N ASP A 206 -14.14 19.09 -32.33
CA ASP A 206 -15.07 19.79 -33.23
C ASP A 206 -16.53 19.57 -32.83
N SER A 207 -16.85 18.43 -32.23
CA SER A 207 -18.18 18.15 -31.66
C SER A 207 -18.49 18.93 -30.38
N VAL A 208 -17.49 19.57 -29.75
CA VAL A 208 -17.69 20.33 -28.51
C VAL A 208 -18.50 21.59 -28.82
N SER A 209 -19.67 21.69 -28.19
CA SER A 209 -20.54 22.87 -28.34
C SER A 209 -19.87 24.14 -27.82
N ARG A 210 -20.16 25.29 -28.46
CA ARG A 210 -19.84 26.63 -27.94
C ARG A 210 -20.34 26.87 -26.51
N ARG A 211 -21.37 26.13 -26.07
CA ARG A 211 -21.91 26.17 -24.70
C ARG A 211 -21.05 25.44 -23.65
N GLN A 212 -19.99 24.74 -24.06
CA GLN A 212 -19.07 24.03 -23.15
C GLN A 212 -17.63 24.55 -23.26
N PRO A 213 -17.40 25.84 -23.00
CA PRO A 213 -16.09 26.48 -23.17
C PRO A 213 -15.01 25.88 -22.26
N TYR A 214 -15.38 25.42 -21.06
CA TYR A 214 -14.45 24.78 -20.13
C TYR A 214 -13.91 23.45 -20.67
N LEU A 215 -14.71 22.68 -21.42
CA LEU A 215 -14.26 21.42 -22.01
C LEU A 215 -13.25 21.68 -23.11
N LYS A 216 -13.51 22.69 -23.96
CA LYS A 216 -12.59 23.14 -25.00
C LYS A 216 -11.23 23.53 -24.40
N CYS A 217 -11.25 24.39 -23.38
CA CYS A 217 -10.03 24.84 -22.68
C CYS A 217 -9.30 23.66 -22.03
N GLY A 218 -10.04 22.78 -21.34
CA GLY A 218 -9.48 21.60 -20.69
C GLY A 218 -8.82 20.63 -21.68
N MET A 219 -9.43 20.39 -22.85
CA MET A 219 -8.87 19.53 -23.89
C MET A 219 -7.57 20.11 -24.49
N LEU A 220 -7.57 21.40 -24.84
CA LEU A 220 -6.37 22.07 -25.35
C LEU A 220 -5.23 22.06 -24.32
N LEU A 221 -5.52 22.42 -23.06
CA LEU A 221 -4.52 22.39 -22.00
C LEU A 221 -3.98 20.97 -21.77
N ALA A 222 -4.84 19.96 -21.76
CA ALA A 222 -4.43 18.57 -21.57
C ALA A 222 -3.50 18.08 -22.69
N LEU A 223 -3.78 18.46 -23.94
CA LEU A 223 -2.97 18.05 -25.09
C LEU A 223 -1.66 18.84 -25.22
N VAL A 224 -1.69 20.16 -25.01
CA VAL A 224 -0.50 21.01 -25.15
C VAL A 224 0.46 20.87 -23.97
N THR A 225 -0.04 20.71 -22.73
CA THR A 225 0.83 20.59 -21.55
C THR A 225 1.16 19.15 -21.19
N GLY A 226 0.39 18.17 -21.70
CA GLY A 226 0.50 16.76 -21.34
C GLY A 226 0.20 16.45 -19.87
N GLN A 227 -0.43 17.35 -19.10
CA GLN A 227 -0.63 17.15 -17.65
C GLN A 227 -1.82 16.24 -17.30
N ARG A 228 -1.88 15.77 -16.05
CA ARG A 228 -2.97 14.88 -15.60
C ARG A 228 -4.25 15.70 -15.40
N LEU A 229 -5.40 15.07 -15.61
CA LEU A 229 -6.72 15.70 -15.45
C LEU A 229 -6.88 16.49 -14.14
N GLY A 230 -6.47 15.92 -13.00
CA GLY A 230 -6.55 16.63 -11.71
C GLY A 230 -5.68 17.89 -11.69
N ASP A 231 -4.47 17.80 -12.23
CA ASP A 231 -3.55 18.94 -12.34
C ASP A 231 -4.15 20.02 -13.26
N ILE A 232 -4.74 19.64 -14.41
CA ILE A 232 -5.40 20.55 -15.36
C ILE A 232 -6.54 21.34 -14.70
N CYS A 233 -7.39 20.67 -13.92
CA CYS A 233 -8.46 21.34 -13.18
C CYS A 233 -7.94 22.36 -12.16
N ASN A 234 -6.76 22.10 -11.58
CA ASN A 234 -6.18 22.90 -10.51
C ASN A 234 -5.29 24.06 -11.00
N LEU A 235 -5.00 24.16 -12.29
CA LEU A 235 -4.18 25.24 -12.84
C LEU A 235 -4.81 26.61 -12.58
N LYS A 236 -4.01 27.55 -12.06
CA LYS A 236 -4.42 28.92 -11.79
C LYS A 236 -3.68 29.92 -12.64
N PHE A 237 -4.30 31.07 -12.89
CA PHE A 237 -3.65 32.16 -13.62
C PHE A 237 -2.45 32.73 -12.84
N SER A 238 -2.44 32.60 -11.50
CA SER A 238 -1.31 32.95 -10.63
C SER A 238 -0.09 32.04 -10.80
N ASP A 239 -0.26 30.86 -11.39
CA ASP A 239 0.82 29.90 -11.58
C ASP A 239 1.69 30.25 -12.80
N ILE A 240 1.35 31.34 -13.50
CA ILE A 240 2.02 31.81 -14.70
C ILE A 240 2.89 33.02 -14.34
N TRP A 241 4.20 32.85 -14.44
CA TRP A 241 5.20 33.87 -14.18
C TRP A 241 6.50 33.52 -14.92
N ASP A 242 7.39 34.48 -15.13
CA ASP A 242 8.64 34.34 -15.92
C ASP A 242 8.45 33.69 -17.30
N ASP A 243 7.32 34.01 -17.96
CA ASP A 243 6.92 33.43 -19.24
C ASP A 243 6.82 31.88 -19.26
N MET A 244 6.54 31.30 -18.09
CA MET A 244 6.33 29.86 -17.91
C MET A 244 5.09 29.57 -17.07
N LEU A 245 4.47 28.43 -17.33
CA LEU A 245 3.41 27.83 -16.54
C LEU A 245 4.03 26.87 -15.51
N HIS A 246 3.88 27.19 -14.23
CA HIS A 246 4.43 26.40 -13.13
C HIS A 246 3.40 25.42 -12.59
N ILE A 247 3.79 24.15 -12.44
CA ILE A 247 2.87 23.06 -12.10
C ILE A 247 3.50 22.19 -11.03
N THR A 248 2.78 21.97 -9.93
CA THR A 248 3.12 20.94 -8.94
C THR A 248 2.13 19.79 -9.08
N GLN A 249 2.60 18.65 -9.59
CA GLN A 249 1.73 17.50 -9.85
C GLN A 249 1.22 16.89 -8.55
N GLU A 250 -0.10 16.79 -8.37
CA GLU A 250 -0.73 16.27 -7.16
C GLU A 250 -0.29 14.81 -6.89
N LYS A 251 -0.20 13.99 -7.94
CA LYS A 251 0.06 12.54 -7.82
C LYS A 251 1.50 12.20 -7.39
N THR A 252 2.49 12.94 -7.84
CA THR A 252 3.92 12.59 -7.69
C THR A 252 4.72 13.65 -6.95
N GLY A 253 4.17 14.85 -6.76
CA GLY A 253 4.90 16.00 -6.23
C GLY A 253 5.94 16.59 -7.19
N SER A 254 6.00 16.12 -8.44
CA SER A 254 6.94 16.65 -9.44
C SER A 254 6.61 18.11 -9.73
N LYS A 255 7.62 18.98 -9.71
CA LYS A 255 7.51 20.39 -10.08
C LYS A 255 8.01 20.58 -11.51
N LEU A 256 7.23 21.28 -12.32
CA LEU A 256 7.53 21.56 -13.72
C LEU A 256 7.31 23.05 -14.00
N ALA A 257 8.13 23.61 -14.88
CA ALA A 257 7.90 24.89 -15.51
C ALA A 257 7.82 24.65 -17.03
N ILE A 258 6.67 24.95 -17.63
CA ILE A 258 6.41 24.74 -19.05
C ILE A 258 6.42 26.11 -19.74
N PRO A 259 7.32 26.36 -20.71
CA PRO A 259 7.41 27.68 -21.32
C PRO A 259 6.18 27.99 -22.16
N LEU A 260 5.71 29.24 -22.12
CA LEU A 260 4.48 29.64 -22.81
C LEU A 260 4.58 29.60 -24.34
N ASN A 261 5.81 29.64 -24.87
CA ASN A 261 6.09 29.47 -26.29
C ASN A 261 6.07 28.01 -26.77
N LEU A 262 5.85 27.03 -25.88
CA LEU A 262 5.68 25.63 -26.27
C LEU A 262 4.55 25.52 -27.30
N LYS A 263 4.89 25.05 -28.50
CA LYS A 263 3.97 24.90 -29.62
C LYS A 263 3.71 23.42 -29.88
N CYS A 264 2.44 23.05 -30.03
CA CYS A 264 2.07 21.75 -30.57
C CYS A 264 1.94 21.88 -32.09
N ASP A 265 2.91 21.37 -32.84
CA ASP A 265 2.95 21.53 -34.30
C ASP A 265 1.74 20.92 -35.00
N ALA A 266 1.28 19.76 -34.53
CA ALA A 266 0.12 19.06 -35.07
C ALA A 266 -1.19 19.88 -34.99
N LEU A 267 -1.30 20.79 -34.01
CA LEU A 267 -2.45 21.70 -33.86
C LEU A 267 -2.13 23.14 -34.29
N ASN A 268 -0.87 23.42 -34.63
CA ASN A 268 -0.34 24.76 -34.89
C ASN A 268 -0.76 25.80 -33.83
N ILE A 269 -0.67 25.43 -32.54
CA ILE A 269 -1.07 26.30 -31.43
C ILE A 269 -0.02 26.31 -30.31
N THR A 270 0.20 27.48 -29.74
CA THR A 270 1.10 27.70 -28.59
C THR A 270 0.37 27.62 -27.27
N LEU A 271 1.08 27.29 -26.19
CA LEU A 271 0.53 27.32 -24.84
C LEU A 271 0.01 28.72 -24.46
N ARG A 272 0.69 29.79 -24.90
CA ARG A 272 0.23 31.17 -24.71
C ARG A 272 -1.15 31.42 -25.30
N GLU A 273 -1.38 30.98 -26.53
CA GLU A 273 -2.67 31.12 -27.21
C GLU A 273 -3.77 30.31 -26.51
N VAL A 274 -3.45 29.09 -26.05
CA VAL A 274 -4.39 28.28 -25.25
C VAL A 274 -4.78 29.00 -23.97
N ILE A 275 -3.82 29.56 -23.23
CA ILE A 275 -4.09 30.32 -22.00
C ILE A 275 -4.92 31.57 -22.30
N SER A 276 -4.65 32.24 -23.43
CA SER A 276 -5.47 33.36 -23.87
C SER A 276 -6.92 32.96 -24.15
N GLN A 277 -7.16 31.77 -24.72
CA GLN A 277 -8.52 31.23 -24.91
C GLN A 277 -9.23 30.85 -23.60
N CYS A 278 -8.45 30.51 -22.57
CA CYS A 278 -8.98 30.25 -21.23
C CYS A 278 -9.46 31.54 -20.56
N ARG A 279 -8.80 32.68 -20.83
CA ARG A 279 -9.25 33.99 -20.35
C ARG A 279 -10.55 34.40 -21.04
N ASP A 280 -11.48 34.90 -20.24
CA ASP A 280 -12.77 35.42 -20.68
C ASP A 280 -13.21 36.58 -19.79
N ALA A 281 -14.44 37.07 -19.99
CA ALA A 281 -15.01 38.15 -19.17
C ALA A 281 -15.43 37.70 -17.75
N VAL A 282 -15.14 36.47 -17.35
CA VAL A 282 -15.45 35.94 -16.02
C VAL A 282 -14.21 35.99 -15.15
N VAL A 283 -14.33 36.64 -13.99
CA VAL A 283 -13.27 36.66 -12.99
C VAL A 283 -13.18 35.26 -12.36
N SER A 284 -12.05 34.59 -12.58
CA SER A 284 -11.75 33.26 -12.06
C SER A 284 -10.27 33.17 -11.68
N LYS A 285 -9.97 32.40 -10.63
CA LYS A 285 -8.59 32.05 -10.27
C LYS A 285 -8.04 30.94 -11.17
N TYR A 286 -8.91 30.09 -11.70
CA TYR A 286 -8.57 28.86 -12.42
C TYR A 286 -8.59 29.07 -13.92
N LEU A 287 -7.71 28.37 -14.65
CA LEU A 287 -7.71 28.36 -16.13
C LEU A 287 -8.93 27.65 -16.70
N VAL A 288 -9.41 26.61 -16.00
CA VAL A 288 -10.61 25.86 -16.38
C VAL A 288 -11.72 26.13 -15.38
N HIS A 289 -12.62 27.06 -15.73
CA HIS A 289 -13.71 27.53 -14.88
C HIS A 289 -15.06 27.56 -15.59
N TYR A 290 -16.13 27.65 -14.79
CA TYR A 290 -17.49 27.84 -15.30
C TYR A 290 -17.71 29.27 -15.79
N ARG A 291 -18.12 29.42 -17.06
CA ARG A 291 -18.47 30.75 -17.62
C ARG A 291 -19.87 31.23 -17.26
N HIS A 292 -20.73 30.31 -16.83
CA HIS A 292 -22.12 30.56 -16.45
C HIS A 292 -22.45 29.78 -15.18
N THR A 293 -23.36 30.32 -14.37
CA THR A 293 -23.88 29.61 -13.20
C THR A 293 -24.67 28.38 -13.66
N THR A 294 -24.44 27.27 -12.97
CA THR A 294 -25.14 26.00 -13.15
C THR A 294 -25.77 25.58 -11.82
N SER A 295 -26.59 24.53 -11.82
CA SER A 295 -27.18 23.99 -10.59
C SER A 295 -26.15 23.42 -9.60
N GLN A 296 -24.89 23.25 -10.01
CA GLN A 296 -23.84 22.60 -9.21
C GLN A 296 -22.62 23.48 -8.96
N ALA A 297 -22.55 24.66 -9.57
CA ALA A 297 -21.40 25.56 -9.49
C ALA A 297 -21.76 26.97 -9.94
N ASN A 298 -21.15 27.98 -9.31
CA ASN A 298 -21.31 29.38 -9.69
C ASN A 298 -20.39 29.75 -10.85
N ARG A 299 -20.72 30.87 -11.50
CA ARG A 299 -19.86 31.50 -12.49
C ARG A 299 -18.50 31.85 -11.86
N GLY A 300 -17.40 31.42 -12.48
CA GLY A 300 -16.03 31.60 -12.01
C GLY A 300 -15.49 30.45 -11.16
N ASP A 301 -16.34 29.49 -10.76
CA ASP A 301 -15.90 28.34 -9.97
C ASP A 301 -15.06 27.37 -10.80
N GLN A 302 -14.24 26.60 -10.09
CA GLN A 302 -13.40 25.54 -10.64
C GLN A 302 -14.24 24.42 -11.26
N VAL A 303 -13.83 23.92 -12.43
CA VAL A 303 -14.43 22.70 -12.99
C VAL A 303 -13.78 21.45 -12.40
N SER A 304 -14.59 20.58 -11.81
CA SER A 304 -14.12 19.31 -11.25
C SER A 304 -13.62 18.32 -12.31
N ALA A 305 -12.71 17.43 -11.93
CA ALA A 305 -12.22 16.35 -12.79
C ALA A 305 -13.35 15.43 -13.29
N ASN A 306 -14.37 15.19 -12.44
CA ASN A 306 -15.52 14.36 -12.81
C ASN A 306 -16.39 15.05 -13.88
N THR A 307 -16.57 16.38 -13.77
CA THR A 307 -17.29 17.18 -14.77
C THR A 307 -16.59 17.10 -16.12
N LEU A 308 -15.27 17.34 -16.18
CA LEU A 308 -14.52 17.27 -17.44
C LEU A 308 -14.57 15.87 -18.08
N THR A 309 -14.40 14.82 -17.27
CA THR A 309 -14.45 13.44 -17.78
C THR A 309 -15.83 13.10 -18.33
N THR A 310 -16.89 13.50 -17.62
CA THR A 310 -18.28 13.29 -18.06
C THR A 310 -18.60 14.09 -19.32
N ALA A 311 -18.17 15.35 -19.39
CA ALA A 311 -18.36 16.19 -20.55
C ALA A 311 -17.62 15.65 -21.78
N PHE A 312 -16.37 15.21 -21.61
CA PHE A 312 -15.61 14.54 -22.67
C PHE A 312 -16.27 13.25 -23.14
N LYS A 313 -16.78 12.41 -22.22
CA LYS A 313 -17.54 11.21 -22.58
C LYS A 313 -18.75 11.56 -23.46
N LYS A 314 -19.51 12.59 -23.10
CA LYS A 314 -20.66 13.06 -23.89
C LYS A 314 -20.25 13.61 -25.26
N ALA A 315 -19.14 14.34 -25.36
CA ALA A 315 -18.61 14.82 -26.65
C ALA A 315 -18.18 13.65 -27.54
N ARG A 316 -17.47 12.67 -26.97
CA ARG A 316 -17.06 11.44 -27.65
C ARG A 316 -18.26 10.63 -28.15
N GLU A 317 -19.35 10.54 -27.39
CA GLU A 317 -20.56 9.85 -27.85
C GLU A 317 -21.26 10.60 -29.00
N LYS A 318 -21.14 11.93 -29.05
CA LYS A 318 -21.71 12.76 -30.13
C LYS A 318 -20.94 12.72 -31.43
N CYS A 319 -19.62 12.50 -31.40
CA CYS A 319 -18.80 12.50 -32.62
C CYS A 319 -19.05 11.27 -33.53
N GLY A 320 -19.80 10.27 -33.08
CA GLY A 320 -20.22 9.13 -33.89
C GLY A 320 -19.15 8.06 -34.17
N ILE A 321 -17.94 8.21 -33.63
CA ILE A 321 -16.84 7.24 -33.79
C ILE A 321 -17.16 5.96 -33.02
N LYS A 322 -17.09 4.81 -33.71
CA LYS A 322 -17.24 3.48 -33.12
C LYS A 322 -15.90 2.97 -32.60
N TRP A 323 -15.92 2.35 -31.42
CA TRP A 323 -14.73 1.84 -30.73
C TRP A 323 -14.80 0.32 -30.66
N GLU A 324 -14.49 -0.36 -31.76
CA GLU A 324 -14.79 -1.79 -31.93
C GLU A 324 -13.88 -2.71 -31.08
N GLN A 325 -12.60 -2.36 -30.93
CA GLN A 325 -11.61 -3.21 -30.23
C GLN A 325 -11.34 -2.75 -28.78
N GLY A 326 -12.35 -2.83 -27.91
CA GLY A 326 -12.19 -2.58 -26.46
C GLY A 326 -12.93 -1.36 -25.93
N THR A 327 -12.44 -0.75 -24.85
CA THR A 327 -13.12 0.39 -24.22
C THR A 327 -12.66 1.71 -24.82
N ALA A 328 -13.63 2.58 -25.09
CA ALA A 328 -13.41 3.86 -25.72
C ALA A 328 -12.46 4.77 -24.90
N PRO A 329 -11.60 5.59 -25.56
CA PRO A 329 -10.64 6.47 -24.90
C PRO A 329 -11.31 7.44 -23.92
N THR A 330 -10.64 7.72 -22.81
CA THR A 330 -11.09 8.70 -21.82
C THR A 330 -10.30 10.00 -21.95
N PHE A 331 -10.70 11.05 -21.23
CA PHE A 331 -9.98 12.32 -21.19
C PHE A 331 -8.47 12.13 -20.90
N HIS A 332 -8.10 11.12 -20.11
CA HIS A 332 -6.71 10.83 -19.77
C HIS A 332 -5.85 10.39 -20.97
N GLU A 333 -6.44 9.87 -22.04
CA GLU A 333 -5.69 9.45 -23.23
C GLU A 333 -5.11 10.65 -24.01
N GLN A 334 -5.60 11.88 -23.77
CA GLN A 334 -4.97 13.10 -24.30
C GLN A 334 -3.53 13.27 -23.83
N ARG A 335 -3.19 12.79 -22.62
CA ARG A 335 -1.81 12.80 -22.12
C ARG A 335 -0.90 11.84 -22.89
N SER A 336 -1.42 10.70 -23.33
CA SER A 336 -0.68 9.76 -24.20
C SER A 336 -0.57 10.28 -25.61
N LEU A 337 -1.61 10.94 -26.13
CA LEU A 337 -1.54 11.62 -27.42
C LEU A 337 -0.52 12.77 -27.40
N SER A 338 -0.54 13.61 -26.37
CA SER A 338 0.45 14.68 -26.15
C SER A 338 1.88 14.14 -26.19
N GLU A 339 2.13 13.05 -25.47
CA GLU A 339 3.44 12.41 -25.42
C GLU A 339 3.90 11.93 -26.81
N ARG A 340 3.03 11.28 -27.60
CA ARG A 340 3.39 10.83 -28.96
C ARG A 340 3.67 12.01 -29.89
N LEU A 341 2.80 13.02 -29.90
CA LEU A 341 2.96 14.21 -30.76
C LEU A 341 4.25 14.97 -30.46
N TYR A 342 4.58 15.17 -29.18
CA TYR A 342 5.80 15.89 -28.81
C TYR A 342 7.06 15.04 -28.98
N ARG A 343 6.95 13.71 -28.88
CA ARG A 343 8.08 12.81 -29.17
C ARG A 343 8.45 12.88 -30.64
N GLU A 344 7.46 12.91 -31.53
CA GLU A 344 7.67 13.12 -32.98
C GLU A 344 8.31 14.47 -33.28
N GLN A 345 8.00 15.52 -32.49
CA GLN A 345 8.63 16.84 -32.57
C GLN A 345 10.03 16.92 -31.94
N GLY A 346 10.55 15.82 -31.37
CA GLY A 346 11.88 15.78 -30.74
C GLY A 346 11.96 16.42 -29.35
N LEU A 347 10.84 16.73 -28.70
CA LEU A 347 10.82 17.26 -27.34
C LEU A 347 11.12 16.15 -26.32
N ASP A 348 11.79 16.50 -25.22
CA ASP A 348 11.93 15.61 -24.06
C ASP A 348 10.59 15.44 -23.33
N THR A 349 9.81 14.45 -23.76
CA THR A 349 8.49 14.16 -23.20
C THR A 349 8.56 13.56 -21.80
N GLN A 350 9.70 12.97 -21.41
CA GLN A 350 9.89 12.50 -20.05
C GLN A 350 9.87 13.67 -19.07
N LYS A 351 10.56 14.77 -19.40
CA LYS A 351 10.51 16.02 -18.63
C LYS A 351 9.12 16.64 -18.67
N LEU A 352 8.51 16.78 -19.85
CA LEU A 352 7.16 17.38 -19.98
C LEU A 352 6.12 16.66 -19.12
N LEU A 353 6.14 15.32 -19.11
CA LEU A 353 5.20 14.53 -18.31
C LEU A 353 5.62 14.46 -16.82
N GLY A 354 6.83 14.87 -16.44
CA GLY A 354 7.31 14.82 -15.06
C GLY A 354 7.55 13.39 -14.58
N HIS A 355 7.97 12.50 -15.48
CA HIS A 355 8.27 11.10 -15.17
C HIS A 355 9.74 10.93 -14.75
N LYS A 356 9.97 10.26 -13.61
CA LYS A 356 11.33 9.94 -13.15
C LYS A 356 12.02 8.86 -13.99
N SER A 357 11.25 7.93 -14.58
CA SER A 357 11.78 6.79 -15.33
C SER A 357 11.28 6.79 -16.76
N ARG A 358 12.20 6.60 -17.71
CA ARG A 358 11.91 6.48 -19.15
C ARG A 358 10.93 5.36 -19.46
N LYS A 359 11.01 4.22 -18.75
CA LYS A 359 10.08 3.09 -18.87
C LYS A 359 8.62 3.49 -18.65
N MET A 360 8.35 4.49 -17.80
CA MET A 360 7.00 5.01 -17.62
C MET A 360 6.56 5.86 -18.80
N THR A 361 7.44 6.66 -19.39
CA THR A 361 7.18 7.46 -20.59
C THR A 361 6.94 6.59 -21.81
N ASP A 362 7.72 5.53 -22.02
CA ASP A 362 7.54 4.64 -23.17
C ASP A 362 6.19 3.91 -23.15
N ARG A 363 5.61 3.68 -21.98
CA ARG A 363 4.21 3.18 -21.86
C ARG A 363 3.16 4.18 -22.34
N TYR A 364 3.47 5.48 -22.42
CA TYR A 364 2.56 6.47 -23.01
C TYR A 364 2.72 6.54 -24.53
N ASN A 365 3.91 6.19 -25.05
CA ASN A 365 4.20 6.15 -26.48
C ASN A 365 3.58 4.92 -27.17
N ASP A 366 3.43 3.82 -26.43
CA ASP A 366 2.77 2.60 -26.90
C ASP A 366 1.32 2.88 -27.33
N ASP A 367 1.08 2.72 -28.63
CA ASP A 367 -0.20 2.89 -29.33
C ASP A 367 -1.20 1.76 -29.02
N ARG A 368 -0.73 0.69 -28.36
CA ARG A 368 -1.43 -0.55 -28.02
C ARG A 368 -1.88 -1.35 -29.24
N GLY A 369 -1.11 -1.31 -30.32
CA GLY A 369 -1.39 -2.04 -31.56
C GLY A 369 -2.62 -1.48 -32.28
N LYS A 370 -2.77 -0.15 -32.24
CA LYS A 370 -3.86 0.55 -32.91
C LYS A 370 -3.51 0.78 -34.38
N ASP A 371 -2.26 1.19 -34.63
CA ASP A 371 -1.71 1.41 -35.95
C ASP A 371 -0.59 0.39 -36.21
N TRP A 372 -0.23 0.20 -37.49
CA TRP A 372 0.89 -0.64 -37.87
C TRP A 372 2.21 0.08 -37.59
N ILE A 373 3.19 -0.65 -37.07
CA ILE A 373 4.55 -0.13 -36.93
C ILE A 373 5.19 -0.12 -38.31
N ILE A 374 5.32 1.06 -38.91
CA ILE A 374 6.05 1.25 -40.16
C ILE A 374 7.55 1.24 -39.83
N VAL A 375 8.30 0.35 -40.49
CA VAL A 375 9.76 0.29 -40.34
C VAL A 375 10.37 1.22 -41.38
N ASP A 376 10.82 2.39 -40.94
CA ASP A 376 11.49 3.34 -41.83
C ASP A 376 12.81 2.76 -42.34
N ILE A 377 12.96 2.71 -43.66
CA ILE A 377 14.25 2.45 -44.30
C ILE A 377 15.01 3.77 -44.25
N LYS A 378 16.10 3.82 -43.48
CA LYS A 378 17.03 4.97 -43.54
C LYS A 378 17.65 5.01 -44.93
N THR A 379 17.12 5.84 -45.80
CA THR A 379 17.84 6.26 -47.01
C THR A 379 19.00 7.13 -46.54
N ALA A 380 20.22 6.63 -46.75
CA ALA A 380 21.48 7.26 -46.36
C ALA A 380 21.73 8.57 -47.11
#